data_AF-A0A2E8KNX0-F1
#
_entry.id   AF-A0A2E8KNX0-F1
#
_cell.length_a   1.000
_cell.length_b   1.000
_cell.length_c   1.000
_cell.angle_alpha   90.00
_cell.angle_beta   90.00
_cell.angle_gamma   90.00
#
_symmetry.space_group_name_H-M   'P 1'
#
loop_
_entity.id
_entity.type
_entity.pdbx_description
1 polymer ?
#
loop_
_entity_poly.entity_id
_entity_poly.type
_entity_poly.pdbx_seq_one_letter_code
_entity_poly.pdbx_strand_id
1 'polypeptide(L)' 'MKTCDLASGAAKLALSLKQLGLKWELTSDTWDDATARRFHEECIVPLKPDVKQTLEAVGRLAEVLDRASRDVHDDVTY' A
#
# COMPACT_ATOMS: atom_id res chain seq x y z
N MET A 1 5.75 9.12 22.06
CA MET A 1 5.48 7.73 21.60
C MET A 1 5.70 7.69 20.10
N LYS A 2 6.43 6.71 19.54
CA LYS A 2 6.49 6.52 18.09
C LYS A 2 5.10 6.05 17.67
N THR A 3 4.24 7.02 17.33
CA THR A 3 2.98 6.78 16.65
C THR A 3 3.27 5.81 15.50
N CYS A 4 2.51 4.72 15.46
CA CYS A 4 2.64 3.63 14.50
C CYS A 4 3.07 4.18 13.13
N ASP A 5 4.25 3.80 12.63
CA ASP A 5 4.80 4.33 11.37
C ASP A 5 4.09 3.69 10.18
N LEU A 6 2.80 4.01 10.08
CA LEU A 6 1.87 3.67 9.02
C LEU A 6 2.35 4.24 7.69
N ALA A 7 3.05 5.38 7.71
CA ALA A 7 3.66 6.00 6.55
C ALA A 7 4.75 5.11 5.94
N SER A 8 5.67 4.58 6.76
CA SER A 8 6.68 3.61 6.29
C SER A 8 6.08 2.29 5.81
N GLY A 9 5.03 1.80 6.48
CA GLY A 9 4.29 0.61 6.05
C GLY A 9 3.62 0.80 4.68
N ALA A 10 2.94 1.94 4.49
CA ALA A 10 2.33 2.33 3.22
C ALA A 10 3.39 2.49 2.11
N ALA A 11 4.52 3.15 2.40
CA ALA A 11 5.60 3.33 1.42
C ALA A 11 6.17 1.98 0.96
N LYS A 12 6.39 1.04 1.89
CA LYS A 12 6.83 -0.33 1.56
C LYS A 12 5.81 -1.06 0.70
N LEU A 13 4.52 -1.00 1.05
CA LEU A 13 3.45 -1.64 0.29
C LEU A 13 3.37 -1.10 -1.15
N ALA A 14 3.46 0.23 -1.31
CA ALA A 14 3.50 0.88 -2.62
C ALA A 14 4.74 0.47 -3.44
N LEU A 15 5.90 0.36 -2.80
CA LEU A 15 7.13 -0.10 -3.44
C LEU A 15 7.02 -1.56 -3.89
N SER A 16 6.51 -2.44 -3.04
CA SER A 16 6.31 -3.86 -3.37
C SER A 16 5.34 -4.04 -4.54
N LEU A 17 4.26 -3.25 -4.62
CA LEU A 17 3.35 -3.27 -5.77
C LEU A 17 4.06 -2.86 -7.08
N LYS A 18 4.90 -1.82 -7.04
CA LYS A 18 5.71 -1.42 -8.20
C LYS A 18 6.69 -2.51 -8.61
N GLN A 19 7.37 -3.13 -7.65
CA GLN A 19 8.30 -4.24 -7.91
C GLN A 19 7.58 -5.45 -8.51
N LEU A 20 6.37 -5.74 -8.05
CA LEU A 20 5.54 -6.81 -8.62
C LEU A 20 5.23 -6.54 -10.09
N GLY A 21 4.84 -5.31 -10.44
CA GLY A 21 4.61 -4.90 -11.82
C GLY A 21 5.85 -5.07 -12.70
N LEU A 22 7.01 -4.59 -12.24
CA LEU A 22 8.28 -4.71 -12.97
C LEU A 22 8.69 -6.17 -13.19
N LYS A 23 8.57 -7.01 -12.15
CA LYS A 23 8.86 -8.45 -12.25
C LYS A 23 7.87 -9.17 -13.16
N TRP A 24 6.61 -8.74 -13.16
CA TRP A 24 5.60 -9.30 -14.05
C TRP A 24 5.93 -9.01 -15.52
N GLU A 25 6.27 -7.77 -15.89
CA GLU A 25 6.68 -7.41 -17.25
C GLU A 25 7.90 -8.22 -17.73
N LEU A 26 8.92 -8.36 -16.86
CA LEU A 26 10.10 -9.19 -17.15
C LEU A 26 9.74 -10.67 -17.34
N THR A 27 8.76 -11.16 -16.56
CA THR A 27 8.33 -12.55 -16.65
C THR A 27 7.46 -12.76 -17.89
N SER A 28 6.58 -11.81 -18.27
CA SER A 28 5.73 -11.95 -19.45
C SER A 28 6.51 -11.93 -20.76
N ASP A 29 7.72 -11.36 -20.78
CA ASP A 29 8.63 -11.42 -21.92
C ASP A 29 9.12 -12.85 -22.21
N THR A 30 9.21 -13.69 -21.18
CA THR A 30 9.62 -15.10 -21.32
C THR A 30 8.46 -16.09 -21.14
N TRP A 31 7.35 -15.65 -20.55
CA TRP A 31 6.18 -16.44 -20.20
C TRP A 31 4.88 -15.73 -20.66
N ASP A 32 4.51 -15.89 -21.94
CA ASP A 32 3.27 -15.35 -22.55
C ASP A 32 2.24 -16.47 -22.85
N ASP A 33 2.10 -17.39 -21.91
CA ASP A 33 1.17 -18.52 -22.05
C ASP A 33 -0.27 -18.09 -21.67
N ALA A 34 -1.25 -18.90 -22.06
CA ALA A 34 -2.64 -18.73 -21.59
C ALA A 34 -2.75 -18.73 -20.05
N THR A 35 -1.86 -19.44 -19.35
CA THR A 35 -1.77 -19.45 -17.89
C THR A 35 -1.26 -18.12 -17.34
N ALA A 36 -0.27 -17.51 -17.99
CA ALA A 36 0.27 -16.21 -17.59
C ALA A 36 -0.78 -15.11 -17.75
N ARG A 37 -1.53 -15.11 -18.86
CA ARG A 37 -2.66 -14.18 -19.07
C ARG A 37 -3.74 -14.32 -18.00
N ARG A 38 -4.15 -15.55 -17.68
CA ARG A 38 -5.12 -15.79 -16.59
C ARG A 38 -4.59 -15.31 -15.26
N PHE A 39 -3.32 -15.55 -14.92
CA PHE A 39 -2.75 -15.06 -13.67
C PHE A 39 -2.70 -13.53 -13.61
N HIS A 40 -2.40 -12.86 -14.73
CA HIS A 40 -2.44 -11.40 -14.78
C HIS A 40 -3.84 -10.87 -14.52
N GLU A 41 -4.84 -11.42 -15.20
CA GLU A 41 -6.24 -10.97 -15.10
C GLU A 41 -6.87 -11.32 -13.75
N GLU A 42 -6.65 -12.54 -13.24
CA GLU A 42 -7.27 -13.03 -12.02
C GLU A 42 -6.56 -12.53 -10.74
N CYS A 43 -5.24 -12.27 -10.79
CA CYS A 43 -4.47 -11.90 -9.59
C CYS A 43 -3.85 -10.49 -9.66
N ILE A 44 -3.14 -10.14 -10.74
CA ILE A 44 -2.40 -8.85 -10.79
C ILE A 44 -3.35 -7.66 -10.97
N VAL A 45 -4.36 -7.79 -11.84
CA VAL A 45 -5.35 -6.73 -12.13
C VAL A 45 -6.15 -6.33 -10.88
N PRO A 46 -6.78 -7.25 -10.11
CA PRO A 46 -7.54 -6.88 -8.92
C PRO A 46 -6.66 -6.45 -7.74
N LEU A 47 -5.42 -6.92 -7.66
CA LEU A 47 -4.52 -6.55 -6.56
C LEU A 47 -4.11 -5.07 -6.61
N LYS A 48 -4.00 -4.46 -7.80
CA LYS A 48 -3.66 -3.04 -7.96
C LYS A 48 -4.66 -2.09 -7.28
N PRO A 49 -5.98 -2.15 -7.55
CA PRO A 49 -6.96 -1.32 -6.87
C PRO A 49 -7.08 -1.64 -5.38
N ASP A 50 -6.97 -2.90 -4.95
CA ASP A 50 -7.04 -3.29 -3.52
C ASP A 50 -5.90 -2.69 -2.70
N VAL A 51 -4.68 -2.74 -3.24
CA VAL A 51 -3.50 -2.12 -2.61
C VAL A 51 -3.65 -0.60 -2.58
N LYS A 52 -4.16 0.03 -3.64
CA LYS A 52 -4.43 1.48 -3.63
C LYS A 52 -5.45 1.86 -2.55
N GLN A 53 -6.56 1.13 -2.46
CA GLN A 53 -7.59 1.38 -1.46
C GLN A 53 -7.04 1.21 -0.04
N THR A 54 -6.17 0.22 0.16
CA THR A 54 -5.48 0.00 1.43
C THR A 54 -4.55 1.18 1.77
N LEU A 55 -3.76 1.66 0.81
CA LEU A 55 -2.89 2.83 1.01
C LEU A 55 -3.68 4.08 1.38
N GLU A 56 -4.82 4.32 0.72
CA GLU A 56 -5.71 5.44 1.04
C GLU A 56 -6.31 5.31 2.46
N ALA A 57 -6.74 4.11 2.84
CA ALA A 57 -7.24 3.85 4.20
C ALA A 57 -6.15 4.08 5.25
N VAL A 58 -4.93 3.61 4.99
CA VAL A 58 -3.76 3.84 5.86
C VAL A 58 -3.43 5.33 5.96
N GLY A 59 -3.51 6.07 4.85
CA GLY A 59 -3.32 7.53 4.83
C GLY A 59 -4.34 8.26 5.72
N ARG A 60 -5.63 7.92 5.60
CA ARG A 60 -6.69 8.48 6.46
C ARG A 60 -6.48 8.13 7.94
N LEU A 61 -6.08 6.89 8.24
CA LEU A 61 -5.80 6.48 9.62
C LEU A 61 -4.61 7.23 10.22
N ALA A 62 -3.56 7.46 9.43
CA ALA A 62 -2.41 8.25 9.85
C ALA A 62 -2.79 9.69 10.19
N GLU A 63 -3.65 10.32 9.36
CA GLU A 63 -4.15 11.67 9.62
C GLU A 63 -4.97 11.76 10.91
N VAL A 64 -5.87 10.79 11.14
CA VAL A 64 -6.68 10.74 12.37
C VAL A 64 -5.82 10.53 13.61
N LEU A 65 -4.82 9.64 13.54
CA LEU A 65 -3.88 9.40 14.64
C LEU A 65 -3.00 10.60 14.93
N ASP A 66 -2.55 11.31 13.90
CA ASP A 66 -1.74 12.51 14.05
C ASP A 66 -2.56 13.65 14.68
N ARG A 67 -3.82 13.82 14.27
CA ARG A 67 -4.74 14.75 14.92
C ARG A 67 -5.00 14.39 16.38
N ALA A 68 -5.34 13.13 16.67
CA ALA A 68 -5.57 12.69 18.05
C ALA A 68 -4.33 12.86 18.93
N SER A 69 -3.12 12.62 18.37
CA SER A 69 -1.87 12.87 19.08
C SER A 69 -1.64 14.35 19.39
N ARG A 70 -2.08 15.26 18.50
CA ARG A 70 -2.00 16.70 18.73
C ARG A 70 -3.01 17.15 19.79
N ASP A 71 -4.26 16.72 19.68
CA ASP A 71 -5.33 17.05 20.65
C ASP A 71 -4.97 16.60 22.07
N VAL A 72 -4.38 15.41 22.24
CA VAL A 72 -3.91 14.91 23.54
C VAL A 72 -2.69 15.67 24.07
N HIS A 73 -1.85 16.24 23.19
CA HIS A 73 -0.68 17.00 23.62
C HIS A 73 -1.05 18.40 24.12
N ASP A 74 -2.02 19.05 23.48
CA ASP A 74 -2.52 20.36 23.90
C ASP A 74 -3.23 20.32 25.27
N ASP A 75 -3.92 19.22 25.59
CA ASP A 75 -4.70 19.06 26.83
C ASP A 75 -3.84 18.85 28.11
N VAL A 76 -2.54 18.59 27.96
CA VAL A 76 -1.60 18.37 29.09
C VAL A 76 -0.96 19.67 29.58
N THR A 77 -1.29 20.81 28.97
CA THR A 77 -0.74 22.12 29.34
C THR A 77 -1.70 22.91 30.24
N TYR A 78 -1.92 22.45 31.47
CA TYR A 78 -2.49 23.26 32.55
C TYR A 78 -1.91 22.88 33.91
#